data_AF-A0A5C6AA42-F1
#
_entry.id   AF-A0A5C6AA42-F1
#
_cell.length_a   1.000
_cell.length_b   1.000
_cell.length_c   1.000
_cell.angle_alpha   90.00
_cell.angle_beta   90.00
_cell.angle_gamma   90.00
#
_symmetry.space_group_name_H-M   'P 1'
#
loop_
_entity.id
_entity.type
_entity.pdbx_description
1 polymer ?
#
loop_
_entity_poly.entity_id
_entity_poly.type
_entity_poly.pdbx_seq_one_letter_code
_entity_poly.pdbx_strand_id
1 'polypeptide(L)'
;MFARREFFIACLMIAFANLTLVGVGLYSSLQMGQLSKHGVEATATVTGLRQFTTGSGSSRTTNYRVAMDVQHDGQTLSLTSGANAAEWNALSKGDPVAVVYLPGDSGLCHLGNLDDVASVDRLSQMVLIGGATVGVLAVSLLTGAWISLGMPSCVEWARGNVSSEPRNVYAAG
;
A
#
# COMPACT_ATOMS: atom_id res chain seq x y z
N MET A 1 25.69 21.89 -8.75
CA MET A 1 25.30 21.33 -7.43
C MET A 1 23.79 21.10 -7.25
N PHE A 2 22.89 21.89 -7.86
CA PHE A 2 21.44 21.75 -7.68
C PHE A 2 20.85 20.38 -8.09
N ALA A 3 21.39 19.72 -9.11
CA ALA A 3 20.86 18.43 -9.59
C ALA A 3 20.94 17.27 -8.58
N ARG A 4 21.94 17.25 -7.67
CA ARG A 4 22.07 16.16 -6.69
C ARG A 4 21.01 16.21 -5.59
N ARG A 5 20.63 17.42 -5.14
CA ARG A 5 19.63 17.59 -4.08
C ARG A 5 18.24 17.18 -4.56
N GLU A 6 17.86 17.66 -5.74
CA GLU A 6 16.54 17.35 -6.33
C GLU A 6 16.39 15.85 -6.64
N PHE A 7 17.46 15.20 -7.11
CA PHE A 7 17.46 13.75 -7.32
C PHE A 7 17.26 12.96 -6.03
N PHE A 8 17.95 13.35 -4.95
CA PHE A 8 17.81 12.68 -3.65
C PHE A 8 16.39 12.84 -3.08
N ILE A 9 15.80 14.03 -3.20
CA ILE A 9 14.42 14.29 -2.78
C ILE A 9 13.45 13.40 -3.58
N ALA A 10 13.61 13.31 -4.90
CA ALA A 10 12.77 12.44 -5.73
C ALA A 10 12.88 10.96 -5.31
N CYS A 11 14.09 10.48 -5.00
CA CYS A 11 14.30 9.11 -4.51
C CYS A 11 13.57 8.84 -3.19
N LEU A 12 13.66 9.77 -2.24
CA LEU A 12 12.96 9.64 -0.95
C LEU A 12 11.45 9.63 -1.12
N MET A 13 10.90 10.49 -1.99
CA MET A 13 9.47 10.52 -2.28
C MET A 13 8.98 9.20 -2.88
N ILE A 14 9.74 8.62 -3.82
CA ILE A 14 9.43 7.31 -4.41
C ILE A 14 9.50 6.21 -3.35
N ALA A 15 10.54 6.19 -2.52
CA ALA A 15 10.69 5.19 -1.46
C ALA A 15 9.53 5.27 -0.45
N PHE A 16 9.16 6.49 -0.04
CA PHE A 16 8.06 6.72 0.88
C PHE A 16 6.70 6.31 0.30
N ALA A 17 6.44 6.63 -0.97
CA ALA A 17 5.22 6.22 -1.65
C ALA A 17 5.09 4.68 -1.71
N ASN A 18 6.19 3.98 -2.02
CA ASN A 18 6.20 2.51 -2.03
C ASN A 18 5.98 1.92 -0.64
N LEU A 19 6.64 2.45 0.39
CA LEU A 19 6.44 1.99 1.78
C LEU A 19 4.99 2.15 2.22
N THR A 20 4.37 3.28 1.88
CA THR A 20 2.97 3.55 2.21
C THR A 20 2.04 2.55 1.51
N LEU A 21 2.28 2.27 0.24
CA LEU A 21 1.48 1.31 -0.53
C LEU A 21 1.61 -0.11 0.03
N VAL A 22 2.82 -0.55 0.38
CA VAL A 22 3.07 -1.84 1.02
C VAL A 22 2.42 -1.91 2.40
N GLY A 23 2.49 -0.84 3.19
CA GLY A 23 1.87 -0.76 4.51
C GLY A 23 0.35 -0.91 4.46
N VAL A 24 -0.30 -0.22 3.52
CA VAL A 24 -1.75 -0.36 3.29
C VAL A 24 -2.08 -1.78 2.83
N GLY A 25 -1.30 -2.34 1.90
CA GLY A 25 -1.49 -3.71 1.42
C GLY A 25 -1.36 -4.77 2.52
N LEU A 26 -0.34 -4.66 3.37
CA LEU A 26 -0.13 -5.54 4.53
C LEU A 26 -1.28 -5.44 5.52
N TYR A 27 -1.72 -4.23 5.84
CA TYR A 27 -2.83 -4.01 6.75
C TYR A 27 -4.12 -4.66 6.22
N SER A 28 -4.45 -4.45 4.95
CA SER A 28 -5.61 -5.08 4.32
C SER A 28 -5.48 -6.61 4.24
N SER A 29 -4.30 -7.14 3.92
CA SER A 29 -4.05 -8.59 3.86
C SER A 29 -4.19 -9.25 5.23
N LEU A 30 -3.74 -8.60 6.32
CA LEU A 30 -3.91 -9.13 7.67
C LEU A 30 -5.40 -9.22 8.06
N GLN A 31 -6.20 -8.20 7.72
CA GLN A 31 -7.64 -8.23 7.98
C GLN A 31 -8.35 -9.33 7.18
N MET A 32 -8.06 -9.44 5.89
CA MET A 32 -8.66 -10.47 5.03
C MET A 32 -8.19 -11.88 5.40
N GLY A 33 -6.94 -12.02 5.85
CA GLY A 33 -6.39 -13.29 6.35
C GLY A 33 -7.05 -13.78 7.65
N GLN A 34 -7.53 -12.87 8.49
CA GLN A 34 -8.33 -13.23 9.67
C GLN A 34 -9.74 -13.66 9.26
N LEU A 35 -10.39 -12.91 8.36
CA LEU A 35 -11.70 -13.27 7.79
C LEU A 35 -11.65 -14.63 7.07
N SER A 36 -10.60 -14.93 6.32
CA SER A 36 -10.52 -16.20 5.57
C SER A 36 -10.29 -17.41 6.47
N LYS A 37 -9.60 -17.24 7.61
CA LYS A 37 -9.29 -18.35 8.53
C LYS A 37 -10.37 -18.59 9.58
N HIS A 38 -11.00 -17.51 10.03
CA HIS A 38 -11.86 -17.53 11.21
C HIS A 38 -13.23 -16.89 10.95
N GLY A 39 -13.46 -16.38 9.74
CA GLY A 39 -14.74 -15.81 9.36
C GLY A 39 -15.84 -16.85 9.32
N VAL A 40 -17.03 -16.42 9.71
CA VAL A 40 -18.26 -17.19 9.65
C VAL A 40 -19.15 -16.57 8.58
N GLU A 41 -19.63 -17.41 7.67
CA GLU A 41 -20.65 -17.01 6.70
C GLU A 41 -22.02 -16.99 7.37
N ALA A 42 -22.78 -15.93 7.13
CA ALA A 42 -24.15 -15.81 7.59
C ALA A 42 -24.98 -14.93 6.66
N THR A 43 -26.29 -14.99 6.83
CA THR A 43 -27.22 -14.04 6.21
C THR A 43 -27.52 -12.92 7.19
N ALA A 44 -27.15 -11.70 6.83
CA ALA A 44 -27.49 -10.51 7.57
C ALA A 44 -28.67 -9.77 6.92
N THR A 45 -29.37 -8.95 7.70
CA THR A 45 -30.44 -8.08 7.21
C THR A 45 -29.91 -6.66 7.13
N VAL A 46 -30.06 -6.01 5.98
CA VAL A 46 -29.65 -4.61 5.81
C VAL A 46 -30.54 -3.69 6.67
N THR A 47 -29.95 -2.96 7.60
CA THR A 47 -30.68 -2.02 8.49
C THR A 47 -30.46 -0.57 8.09
N GLY A 48 -29.34 -0.27 7.43
CA GLY A 48 -28.97 1.09 7.05
C GLY A 48 -28.14 1.15 5.79
N LEU A 49 -28.39 2.17 4.97
CA LEU A 49 -27.57 2.53 3.82
C LEU A 49 -27.14 3.98 3.99
N ARG A 50 -25.83 4.23 3.93
CA ARG A 50 -25.27 5.58 4.10
C ARG A 50 -24.26 5.88 3.00
N GLN A 51 -24.51 6.94 2.27
CA GLN A 51 -23.57 7.54 1.32
C GLN A 51 -22.97 8.79 1.95
N PHE A 52 -21.65 8.97 1.82
CA PHE A 52 -20.99 10.20 2.24
C PHE A 52 -19.83 10.53 1.30
N THR A 53 -19.59 11.82 1.08
CA THR A 53 -18.51 12.30 0.22
C THR A 53 -17.41 12.87 1.09
N THR A 54 -16.17 12.47 0.83
CA THR A 54 -14.95 12.99 1.47
C THR A 54 -14.11 13.76 0.47
N GLY A 55 -13.37 14.77 0.93
CA GLY A 55 -12.49 15.59 0.09
C GLY A 55 -13.06 16.97 -0.27
N SER A 56 -12.26 17.79 -0.96
CA SER A 56 -12.60 19.16 -1.36
C SER A 56 -12.20 19.43 -2.82
N GLY A 57 -12.85 20.42 -3.44
CA GLY A 57 -12.58 20.80 -4.84
C GLY A 57 -12.89 19.68 -5.85
N SER A 58 -11.96 19.44 -6.76
CA SER A 58 -12.02 18.37 -7.79
C SER A 58 -11.70 16.97 -7.25
N SER A 59 -11.16 16.85 -6.03
CA SER A 59 -10.78 15.57 -5.42
C SER A 59 -11.85 15.10 -4.43
N ARG A 60 -13.06 14.84 -4.94
CA ARG A 60 -14.17 14.28 -4.15
C ARG A 60 -14.25 12.78 -4.34
N THR A 61 -14.30 12.04 -3.25
CA THR A 61 -14.52 10.60 -3.24
C THR A 61 -15.84 10.30 -2.55
N THR A 62 -16.74 9.62 -3.24
CA THR A 62 -17.99 9.12 -2.65
C THR A 62 -17.75 7.74 -2.07
N ASN A 63 -18.09 7.57 -0.79
CA ASN A 63 -17.99 6.30 -0.07
C ASN A 63 -19.39 5.82 0.28
N TYR A 64 -19.58 4.51 0.22
CA TYR A 64 -20.84 3.85 0.52
C TYR A 64 -20.63 2.90 1.70
N ARG A 65 -21.52 2.98 2.70
CA ARG A 65 -21.54 2.10 3.87
C ARG A 65 -22.90 1.44 4.01
N VAL A 66 -22.86 0.18 4.39
CA VAL A 66 -24.03 -0.67 4.63
C VAL A 66 -23.98 -1.08 6.10
N ALA A 67 -25.00 -0.73 6.86
CA ALA A 67 -25.23 -1.23 8.21
C ALA A 67 -26.17 -2.43 8.13
N MET A 68 -25.82 -3.49 8.85
CA MET A 68 -26.49 -4.80 8.76
C MET A 68 -26.58 -5.42 10.15
N ASP A 69 -27.61 -6.21 10.38
CA ASP A 69 -27.75 -7.00 11.60
C ASP A 69 -27.71 -8.48 11.28
N VAL A 70 -26.93 -9.25 12.02
CA VAL A 70 -26.82 -10.71 11.90
C VAL A 70 -27.18 -11.38 13.22
N GLN A 71 -27.83 -12.54 13.17
CA GLN A 71 -28.09 -13.36 14.36
C GLN A 71 -26.94 -14.34 14.59
N HIS A 72 -26.35 -14.31 15.78
CA HIS A 72 -25.30 -15.24 16.20
C HIS A 72 -25.49 -15.62 17.66
N ASP A 73 -25.53 -16.91 17.97
CA ASP A 73 -25.72 -17.43 19.33
C ASP A 73 -26.91 -16.80 20.10
N GLY A 74 -28.00 -16.53 19.38
CA GLY A 74 -29.21 -15.91 19.95
C GLY A 74 -29.11 -14.42 20.24
N GLN A 75 -28.03 -13.76 19.81
CA GLN A 75 -27.84 -12.31 19.91
C GLN A 75 -27.82 -11.67 18.52
N THR A 76 -28.38 -10.46 18.44
CA THR A 76 -28.24 -9.61 17.25
C THR A 76 -26.91 -8.88 17.32
N LEU A 77 -26.04 -9.10 16.33
CA LEU A 77 -24.80 -8.36 16.15
C LEU A 77 -25.00 -7.31 15.05
N SER A 78 -24.71 -6.05 15.36
CA SER A 78 -24.70 -4.98 14.36
C SER A 78 -23.34 -4.84 13.70
N LEU A 79 -23.35 -4.91 12.38
CA LEU A 79 -22.19 -4.90 11.50
C LEU A 79 -22.22 -3.69 10.58
N THR A 80 -21.05 -3.26 10.10
CA THR A 80 -20.97 -2.22 9.07
C THR A 80 -19.85 -2.53 8.10
N SER A 81 -20.18 -2.59 6.81
CA SER A 81 -19.18 -2.79 5.75
C SER A 81 -19.21 -1.65 4.73
N GLY A 82 -18.09 -1.47 4.05
CA GLY A 82 -18.03 -0.65 2.84
C GLY A 82 -18.60 -1.42 1.66
N ALA A 83 -19.28 -0.72 0.75
CA ALA A 83 -19.75 -1.29 -0.51
C ALA A 83 -19.25 -0.45 -1.67
N ASN A 84 -19.12 -1.05 -2.85
CA ASN A 84 -18.95 -0.27 -4.07
C ASN A 84 -20.31 0.30 -4.54
N ALA A 85 -20.29 1.21 -5.53
CA ALA A 85 -21.50 1.86 -5.99
C ALA A 85 -22.53 0.88 -6.59
N ALA A 86 -22.08 -0.17 -7.29
CA ALA A 86 -22.95 -1.15 -7.92
C ALA A 86 -23.64 -2.03 -6.87
N GLU A 87 -22.88 -2.55 -5.91
CA GLU A 87 -23.39 -3.28 -4.75
C GLU A 87 -24.39 -2.42 -3.98
N TRP A 88 -24.01 -1.19 -3.63
CA TRP A 88 -24.87 -0.30 -2.85
C TRP A 88 -26.20 0.00 -3.53
N ASN A 89 -26.19 0.24 -4.84
CA ASN A 89 -27.40 0.49 -5.63
C ASN A 89 -28.31 -0.74 -5.77
N ALA A 90 -27.76 -1.94 -5.59
CA ALA A 90 -28.51 -3.19 -5.64
C ALA A 90 -29.19 -3.53 -4.30
N LEU A 91 -28.87 -2.81 -3.21
CA LEU A 91 -29.35 -3.09 -1.87
C LEU A 91 -30.50 -2.17 -1.46
N SER A 92 -31.44 -2.75 -0.71
CA SER A 92 -32.50 -2.03 0.01
C SER A 92 -32.48 -2.37 1.50
N LYS A 93 -33.03 -1.49 2.33
CA LYS A 93 -33.22 -1.79 3.75
C LYS A 93 -34.22 -2.95 3.91
N GLY A 94 -33.89 -3.91 4.75
CA GLY A 94 -34.64 -5.15 4.96
C GLY A 94 -34.16 -6.30 4.09
N ASP A 95 -33.30 -6.04 3.10
CA ASP A 95 -32.81 -7.10 2.22
C ASP A 95 -31.91 -8.09 2.98
N PRO A 96 -32.08 -9.40 2.75
CA PRO A 96 -31.12 -10.40 3.21
C PRO A 96 -29.87 -10.35 2.32
N VAL A 97 -28.70 -10.32 2.95
CA VAL A 97 -27.41 -10.29 2.27
C VAL A 97 -26.45 -11.31 2.86
N ALA A 98 -25.67 -11.97 2.00
CA ALA A 98 -24.58 -12.81 2.44
C ALA A 98 -23.46 -11.93 3.02
N VAL A 99 -22.98 -12.29 4.20
CA VAL A 99 -21.86 -11.63 4.86
C VAL A 99 -20.89 -12.65 5.41
N VAL A 100 -19.62 -12.27 5.42
CA VAL A 100 -18.57 -12.94 6.18
C VAL A 100 -18.18 -12.00 7.32
N TYR A 101 -18.23 -12.47 8.55
CA TYR A 101 -17.81 -11.67 9.70
C TYR A 101 -17.00 -12.49 10.70
N LEU A 102 -16.26 -11.80 11.56
CA LEU A 102 -15.45 -12.43 12.60
C LEU A 102 -16.18 -12.34 13.96
N PRO A 103 -16.62 -13.47 14.56
CA PRO A 103 -17.25 -13.46 15.88
C PRO A 103 -16.27 -12.96 16.95
N GLY A 104 -16.73 -12.05 17.82
CA GLY A 104 -15.95 -11.54 18.96
C GLY A 104 -14.97 -10.42 18.65
N ASP A 105 -14.80 -10.03 17.38
CA ASP A 105 -14.02 -8.85 16.99
C ASP A 105 -14.93 -7.68 16.61
N SER A 106 -14.45 -6.44 16.75
CA SER A 106 -15.25 -5.21 16.87
C SER A 106 -15.94 -4.71 15.59
N GLY A 107 -16.51 -5.61 14.79
CA GLY A 107 -17.30 -5.27 13.60
C GLY A 107 -16.57 -5.43 12.28
N LEU A 108 -15.54 -6.28 12.23
CA LEU A 108 -14.87 -6.61 10.97
C LEU A 108 -15.77 -7.55 10.16
N CYS A 109 -16.35 -7.04 9.08
CA CYS A 109 -17.22 -7.80 8.19
C CYS A 109 -17.03 -7.41 6.73
N HIS A 110 -17.30 -8.37 5.85
CA HIS A 110 -17.30 -8.22 4.42
C HIS A 110 -18.68 -8.60 3.86
N LEU A 111 -19.18 -7.79 2.93
CA LEU A 111 -20.39 -8.10 2.17
C LEU A 111 -20.01 -9.06 1.04
N GLY A 112 -20.64 -10.23 0.96
CA GLY A 112 -20.33 -11.26 -0.03
C GLY A 112 -20.07 -12.63 0.58
N ASN A 113 -19.48 -13.53 -0.22
CA ASN A 113 -19.16 -14.90 0.20
C ASN A 113 -17.67 -15.05 0.54
N LEU A 114 -17.30 -16.14 1.22
CA LEU A 114 -15.91 -16.43 1.58
C LEU A 114 -15.02 -16.65 0.35
N ASP A 115 -15.60 -17.13 -0.75
CA ASP A 115 -14.90 -17.28 -2.04
C ASP A 115 -14.41 -15.93 -2.59
N ASP A 116 -15.20 -14.87 -2.42
CA ASP A 116 -14.83 -13.52 -2.84
C ASP A 116 -13.67 -13.00 -1.99
N VAL A 117 -13.71 -13.24 -0.67
CA VAL A 117 -12.63 -12.89 0.26
C VAL A 117 -11.32 -13.59 -0.11
N ALA A 118 -11.37 -14.87 -0.49
CA ALA A 118 -10.20 -15.62 -0.92
C ALA A 118 -9.61 -15.07 -2.22
N SER A 119 -10.44 -14.58 -3.15
CA SER A 119 -9.97 -13.95 -4.38
C SER A 119 -9.24 -12.62 -4.11
N VAL A 120 -9.77 -11.81 -3.18
CA VAL A 120 -9.18 -10.55 -2.74
C VAL A 120 -7.87 -10.80 -2.00
N ASP A 121 -7.78 -11.83 -1.15
CA ASP A 121 -6.53 -12.20 -0.48
C ASP A 121 -5.43 -12.54 -1.50
N ARG A 122 -5.75 -13.36 -2.53
CA ARG A 122 -4.78 -13.69 -3.60
C ARG A 122 -4.32 -12.45 -4.37
N LEU A 123 -5.22 -11.54 -4.70
CA LEU A 123 -4.87 -10.28 -5.37
C LEU A 123 -3.99 -9.41 -4.47
N SER A 124 -4.31 -9.32 -3.18
CA SER A 124 -3.51 -8.58 -2.21
C SER A 124 -2.08 -9.14 -2.10
N GLN A 125 -1.92 -10.46 -2.11
CA GLN A 125 -0.62 -11.11 -2.10
C GLN A 125 0.16 -10.82 -3.40
N MET A 126 -0.49 -10.83 -4.56
CA MET A 126 0.16 -10.45 -5.83
C MET A 126 0.61 -9.00 -5.82
N VAL A 127 -0.20 -8.07 -5.31
CA VAL A 127 0.16 -6.65 -5.19
C VAL A 127 1.32 -6.47 -4.21
N LEU A 128 1.36 -7.23 -3.14
CA LEU A 128 2.43 -7.15 -2.15
C LEU A 128 3.76 -7.66 -2.73
N ILE A 129 3.75 -8.80 -3.43
CA ILE A 129 4.93 -9.35 -4.11
C ILE A 129 5.37 -8.43 -5.27
N GLY A 130 4.42 -7.98 -6.08
CA GLY A 130 4.67 -7.07 -7.21
C GLY A 130 5.19 -5.70 -6.76
N GLY A 131 4.59 -5.11 -5.73
CA GLY A 131 5.02 -3.84 -5.15
C GLY A 131 6.41 -3.93 -4.52
N ALA A 132 6.69 -5.01 -3.78
CA ALA A 132 8.00 -5.24 -3.19
C ALA A 132 9.09 -5.39 -4.27
N THR A 133 8.83 -6.17 -5.32
CA THR A 133 9.80 -6.38 -6.40
C THR A 133 10.09 -5.11 -7.20
N VAL A 134 9.06 -4.33 -7.54
CA VAL A 134 9.21 -3.04 -8.23
C VAL A 134 9.96 -2.04 -7.36
N GLY A 135 9.64 -1.95 -6.06
CA GLY A 135 10.34 -1.09 -5.12
C GLY A 135 11.83 -1.41 -5.04
N VAL A 136 12.19 -2.69 -4.93
CA VAL A 136 13.60 -3.14 -4.89
C VAL A 136 14.32 -2.82 -6.21
N LEU A 137 13.69 -3.06 -7.36
CA LEU A 137 14.30 -2.76 -8.66
C LEU A 137 14.54 -1.26 -8.84
N ALA A 138 13.58 -0.42 -8.46
CA ALA A 138 13.72 1.03 -8.54
C ALA A 138 14.89 1.54 -7.68
N VAL A 139 14.98 1.08 -6.42
CA VAL A 139 16.10 1.45 -5.53
C VAL A 139 17.44 0.95 -6.07
N SER A 140 17.47 -0.25 -6.63
CA SER A 140 18.70 -0.84 -7.19
C SER A 140 19.21 -0.05 -8.41
N LEU A 141 18.31 0.31 -9.34
CA LEU A 141 18.65 1.12 -10.51
C LEU A 141 19.13 2.52 -10.12
N LEU A 142 18.46 3.14 -9.13
CA LEU A 142 18.84 4.46 -8.63
C LEU A 142 20.19 4.44 -7.92
N THR A 143 20.47 3.40 -7.13
CA THR A 143 21.77 3.21 -6.47
C THR A 143 22.88 3.00 -7.50
N GLY A 144 22.62 2.17 -8.53
CA GLY A 144 23.55 1.98 -9.64
C GLY A 144 23.85 3.28 -10.40
N ALA A 145 22.83 4.08 -10.68
CA ALA A 145 22.98 5.39 -11.32
C ALA A 145 23.73 6.39 -10.43
N TRP A 146 23.51 6.37 -9.11
CA TRP A 146 24.25 7.22 -8.18
C TRP A 146 25.73 6.84 -8.13
N ILE A 147 26.05 5.55 -8.09
CA ILE A 147 27.44 5.07 -8.10
C ILE A 147 28.14 5.48 -9.40
N SER A 148 27.48 5.33 -10.55
CA SER A 148 28.08 5.68 -11.85
C SER A 148 28.29 7.19 -12.05
N LEU A 149 27.45 8.04 -11.45
CA LEU A 149 27.58 9.51 -11.49
C LEU A 149 28.39 10.10 -10.32
N GLY A 150 28.63 9.31 -9.28
CA GLY A 150 29.22 9.74 -8.01
C GLY A 150 30.71 9.48 -7.92
N MET A 151 31.23 8.49 -8.64
CA MET A 151 32.66 8.24 -8.68
C MET A 151 33.35 9.35 -9.49
N PRO A 152 34.31 10.10 -8.93
CA PRO A 152 35.22 10.87 -9.77
C PRO A 152 35.77 9.88 -10.79
N SER A 153 35.59 10.19 -12.07
CA SER A 153 36.01 9.30 -13.15
C SER A 153 37.40 8.75 -12.81
N CYS A 154 37.64 7.44 -12.94
CA CYS A 154 38.96 6.87 -12.68
C CYS A 154 40.08 7.62 -13.43
N VAL A 155 39.73 8.37 -14.48
CA VAL A 155 40.53 9.32 -15.23
C VAL A 155 41.12 10.47 -14.36
N GLU A 156 40.36 11.04 -13.41
CA GLU A 156 40.88 12.11 -12.53
C GLU A 156 41.84 11.56 -11.47
N TRP A 157 41.56 10.38 -10.91
CA TRP A 157 42.49 9.70 -9.99
C TRP A 157 43.79 9.29 -10.71
N ALA A 158 43.69 8.83 -11.96
CA ALA A 158 44.86 8.51 -12.78
C ALA A 158 45.68 9.75 -13.15
N ARG A 159 45.07 10.94 -13.31
CA ARG A 159 45.80 12.19 -13.59
C ARG A 159 46.47 12.80 -12.36
N GLY A 160 45.90 12.64 -11.17
CA GLY A 160 46.45 13.21 -9.93
C GLY A 160 47.79 12.62 -9.47
N ASN A 161 48.14 11.41 -9.92
CA ASN A 161 49.37 10.73 -9.51
C ASN A 161 50.57 10.94 -10.46
N VAL A 162 50.44 11.73 -11.54
CA VAL A 162 51.53 11.90 -12.52
C VAL A 162 52.37 13.16 -12.28
N SER A 163 51.99 14.06 -11.34
CA SER A 163 52.71 15.32 -11.10
C SER A 163 53.55 15.34 -9.81
N SER A 164 54.17 14.23 -9.41
CA SER A 164 55.34 14.30 -8.54
C SER A 164 56.56 14.73 -9.37
N GLU A 165 56.54 16.00 -9.77
CA GLU A 165 57.72 16.66 -10.32
C GLU A 165 58.81 16.60 -9.24
N PRO A 166 59.97 15.96 -9.48
CA PRO A 166 61.03 15.92 -8.49
C PRO A 166 61.51 17.36 -8.29
N ARG A 167 61.21 17.97 -7.13
CA ARG A 167 61.83 19.23 -6.73
C ARG A 167 63.34 19.00 -6.71
N ASN A 168 64.02 19.57 -7.70
CA ASN A 168 65.48 19.66 -7.73
C ASN A 168 65.94 20.42 -6.48
N VAL A 169 66.36 19.67 -5.46
CA VAL A 169 67.12 20.16 -4.32
C VAL A 169 68.58 20.15 -4.74
N TYR A 170 68.99 21.10 -5.59
CA TYR A 170 70.41 21.34 -5.84
C TYR A 170 70.72 22.82 -6.04
N ALA A 171 71.46 23.34 -5.05
CA ALA A 171 72.56 24.31 -5.14
C ALA A 171 72.21 25.75 -5.63
N ALA A 172 72.88 26.81 -5.21
CA ALA A 172 74.10 27.04 -4.43
C ALA A 172 73.87 28.35 -3.64
N GLY A 173 74.59 28.66 -2.57
CA GLY A 173 76.02 29.00 -2.58
C GLY A 173 76.15 30.45 -2.12
#